data_AF-A0AAP0JIA6-F1
#
_entry.id   AF-A0AAP0JIA6-F1
#
_cell.length_a   1.000
_cell.length_b   1.000
_cell.length_c   1.000
_cell.angle_alpha   90.00
_cell.angle_beta   90.00
_cell.angle_gamma   90.00
#
_symmetry.space_group_name_H-M   'P 1'
#
loop_
_entity.id
_entity.type
_entity.pdbx_description
1 polymer ?
#
loop_
_entity_poly.entity_id
_entity_poly.type
_entity_poly.pdbx_seq_one_letter_code
_entity_poly.pdbx_strand_id
1 'polypeptide(L)' 'MSPSEQEEVRRQLDDLLEKGFIHPSMSPWGASLLFVKKKDGSMRICINNRKLNQVTVRNSYPLPKMDDLFD' A
#
# COMPACT_ATOMS: atom_id res chain seq x y z
N MET A 1 -8.45 13.86 6.96
CA MET A 1 -9.15 12.60 7.23
C MET A 1 -10.33 12.92 8.12
N SER A 2 -11.50 12.40 7.77
CA SER A 2 -12.68 12.41 8.63
C SER A 2 -12.47 11.53 9.87
N PRO A 3 -13.26 11.68 10.94
CA PRO A 3 -13.13 10.86 12.14
C PRO A 3 -13.26 9.36 11.86
N SER A 4 -14.18 8.96 10.98
CA SER A 4 -14.36 7.55 10.59
C SER A 4 -13.16 6.99 9.82
N GLU A 5 -12.54 7.80 8.96
CA GLU A 5 -11.29 7.42 8.30
C GLU A 5 -10.15 7.25 9.31
N GLN A 6 -10.06 8.09 10.34
CA GLN A 6 -9.01 7.98 11.36
C GLN A 6 -9.15 6.71 12.21
N GLU A 7 -10.37 6.35 12.59
CA GLU A 7 -10.65 5.09 13.29
C GLU A 7 -10.26 3.88 12.45
N GLU A 8 -10.63 3.89 11.16
CA GLU A 8 -10.28 2.81 10.25
C GLU A 8 -8.77 2.73 9.99
N VAL A 9 -8.07 3.88 9.95
CA VAL A 9 -6.60 3.90 9.88
C VAL A 9 -6.01 3.18 11.09
N ARG A 10 -6.44 3.54 12.30
CA ARG A 10 -5.95 2.91 13.54
C ARG A 10 -6.18 1.41 13.52
N ARG A 11 -7.41 0.99 13.22
CA ARG A 11 -7.79 -0.42 13.19
C ARG A 11 -6.91 -1.26 12.26
N GLN A 12 -6.66 -0.77 11.04
CA GLN A 12 -5.80 -1.48 10.08
C GLN A 12 -4.32 -1.42 10.45
N LEU A 13 -3.83 -0.30 11.01
CA LEU A 13 -2.45 -0.20 11.48
C LEU A 13 -2.17 -1.18 12.62
N ASP A 14 -3.08 -1.28 13.59
CA ASP A 14 -2.95 -2.19 14.73
C ASP A 14 -2.92 -3.65 14.26
N ASP A 15 -3.80 -4.04 13.32
CA ASP A 15 -3.79 -5.38 12.70
C ASP A 15 -2.47 -5.67 11.96
N LEU A 16 -1.92 -4.69 11.24
CA LEU A 16 -0.64 -4.84 10.53
C LEU A 16 0.55 -4.91 11.48
N LEU A 17 0.50 -4.19 12.61
CA LEU A 17 1.50 -4.25 13.67
C LEU A 17 1.46 -5.61 14.38
N GLU A 18 0.26 -6.10 14.72
CA GLU A 18 0.07 -7.41 15.36
C GLU A 18 0.57 -8.55 14.48
N LYS A 19 0.33 -8.48 13.16
CA LYS A 19 0.86 -9.44 12.17
C LYS A 19 2.37 -9.32 11.96
N GLY A 20 3.01 -8.28 12.48
CA GLY A 20 4.44 -8.02 12.29
C GLY A 20 4.81 -7.59 10.87
N PHE A 21 3.84 -7.14 10.05
CA PHE A 21 4.10 -6.68 8.69
C PHE A 21 4.72 -5.28 8.65
N ILE A 22 4.46 -4.47 9.69
CA ILE A 22 5.02 -3.14 9.85
C ILE A 22 5.57 -2.95 11.27
N HIS A 23 6.40 -1.93 11.46
CA HIS A 23 6.87 -1.51 12.77
C HIS A 23 7.03 0.02 12.80
N PRO A 24 7.03 0.66 13.98
CA PRO A 24 7.37 2.06 14.12
C PRO A 24 8.77 2.34 13.56
N SER A 25 8.93 3.41 12.78
CA SER A 25 10.21 3.76 12.16
C SER A 25 10.51 5.24 12.36
N MET A 26 11.81 5.57 12.37
CA MET A 26 12.33 6.94 12.36
C MET A 26 12.99 7.24 11.01
N SER A 27 12.42 6.70 9.93
CA SER A 27 12.97 6.87 8.58
C SER A 27 12.96 8.35 8.18
N PRO A 28 14.01 8.86 7.51
CA PRO A 28 13.97 10.20 6.92
C PRO A 28 12.99 10.28 5.73
N TRP A 29 12.47 9.14 5.28
CA TRP A 29 11.48 9.06 4.20
C TRP A 29 10.07 8.88 4.78
N GLY A 30 9.13 9.65 4.25
CA GLY A 30 7.70 9.52 4.52
C GLY A 30 6.89 9.54 3.23
N ALA A 31 5.77 8.83 3.23
CA ALA A 31 4.82 8.80 2.12
C ALA A 31 3.40 9.06 2.64
N SER A 32 2.55 9.65 1.81
CA SER A 32 1.16 9.91 2.20
C SER A 32 0.33 8.62 2.15
N LEU A 33 -0.62 8.50 3.08
CA LEU A 33 -1.62 7.44 3.11
C LEU A 33 -2.88 7.88 2.34
N LEU A 34 -3.49 6.96 1.62
CA LEU A 34 -4.78 7.14 0.95
C LEU A 34 -5.68 5.94 1.18
N PHE A 35 -7.00 6.18 1.12
CA PHE A 35 -7.99 5.12 1.16
C PHE A 35 -8.49 4.78 -0.24
N VAL A 36 -8.70 3.47 -0.46
CA VAL A 36 -9.41 2.95 -1.63
C VAL A 36 -10.60 2.16 -1.15
N LYS A 37 -11.79 2.48 -1.65
CA LYS A 37 -13.00 1.72 -1.39
C LYS A 37 -13.03 0.47 -2.27
N LYS A 38 -13.15 -0.70 -1.65
CA LYS A 38 -13.34 -1.98 -2.34
C LYS A 38 -14.80 -2.15 -2.77
N LYS A 39 -15.05 -3.13 -3.65
CA LYS A 39 -16.39 -3.49 -4.12
C LYS A 39 -17.32 -3.92 -2.99
N ASP A 40 -16.77 -4.57 -1.97
CA ASP A 40 -17.49 -4.99 -0.75
C ASP A 40 -17.82 -3.82 0.20
N GLY A 41 -17.45 -2.59 -0.16
CA GLY A 41 -17.68 -1.39 0.64
C GLY A 41 -16.61 -1.12 1.70
N SER A 42 -15.71 -2.07 1.95
CA SER A 42 -14.58 -1.88 2.88
C SER A 42 -13.57 -0.87 2.35
N MET A 43 -12.86 -0.20 3.25
CA MET A 43 -11.75 0.67 2.90
C MET A 43 -10.43 -0.08 3.05
N ARG A 44 -9.46 0.21 2.16
CA ARG A 44 -8.10 -0.32 2.27
C ARG A 44 -7.11 0.83 2.32
N ILE A 45 -6.22 0.81 3.31
CA ILE A 45 -5.06 1.69 3.35
C ILE A 45 -4.15 1.40 2.16
N CYS A 46 -3.73 2.44 1.45
CA CYS A 46 -2.72 2.39 0.41
C CYS A 46 -1.68 3.49 0.65
N ILE A 47 -0.40 3.17 0.47
CA ILE A 47 0.68 4.14 0.63
C ILE A 47 1.04 4.71 -0.74
N ASN A 48 1.08 6.04 -0.85
CA ASN A 48 1.43 6.74 -2.08
C ASN A 48 2.95 6.74 -2.31
N ASN A 49 3.48 5.66 -2.86
CA ASN A 49 4.89 5.50 -3.17
C ASN A 49 5.32 6.13 -4.51
N ARG A 50 4.51 6.99 -5.15
CA ARG A 50 4.83 7.55 -6.48
C ARG A 50 6.19 8.26 -6.53
N LYS A 51 6.50 9.09 -5.53
CA LYS A 51 7.79 9.79 -5.45
C LYS A 51 8.95 8.83 -5.19
N LEU A 52 8.75 7.83 -4.34
CA LEU A 52 9.74 6.79 -4.06
C LEU A 52 10.06 5.98 -5.33
N ASN A 53 9.02 5.54 -6.05
CA ASN A 53 9.16 4.76 -7.28
C ASN A 53 9.89 5.50 -8.42
N GLN A 54 9.97 6.84 -8.38
CA GLN A 54 10.71 7.63 -9.36
C GLN A 54 12.22 7.62 -9.09
N VAL A 55 12.64 7.47 -7.83
CA VAL A 55 14.06 7.47 -7.44
C VAL A 55 14.63 6.06 -7.26
N THR A 56 13.77 5.04 -7.16
CA THR A 56 14.19 3.64 -7.08
C THR A 56 14.53 3.07 -8.46
N VAL A 57 15.68 2.39 -8.57
CA VAL A 57 16.07 1.65 -9.77
C VAL A 57 15.09 0.49 -10.00
N ARG A 58 14.50 0.41 -11.20
CA ARG A 58 13.53 -0.63 -11.54
C ARG A 58 14.24 -1.95 -11.84
N ASN A 59 14.02 -2.95 -10.98
CA ASN A 59 14.40 -4.34 -11.28
C ASN A 59 13.34 -4.96 -12.21
N SER A 60 13.50 -4.77 -13.52
CA SER A 60 12.51 -5.19 -14.51
C SER A 60 12.71 -6.66 -14.87
N TYR A 61 11.75 -7.50 -14.51
CA TYR A 61 11.66 -8.90 -14.96
C TYR A 61 10.58 -9.00 -16.04
N PRO A 62 10.85 -9.62 -17.20
CA PRO A 62 9.86 -9.76 -18.26
C PRO A 62 8.75 -10.72 -17.79
N LEU A 63 7.57 -10.18 -17.54
CA LEU A 63 6.36 -11.00 -17.39
C LEU A 63 5.72 -11.17 -18.78
N PRO A 64 5.48 -12.41 -19.23
CA PRO A 64 4.84 -12.65 -20.52
C PRO A 64 3.41 -12.10 -20.52
N LYS A 65 2.91 -11.69 -21.69
CA LYS A 65 1.49 -11.35 -21.82
C LYS A 65 0.66 -12.63 -21.77
N MET A 66 -0.61 -12.50 -21.40
CA MET A 66 -1.53 -13.65 -21.36
C MET A 66 -1.62 -14.35 -22.72
N ASP A 67 -1.62 -13.60 -23.83
CA ASP A 67 -1.66 -14.16 -25.18
C ASP A 67 -0.37 -14.90 -25.57
N ASP A 68 0.76 -14.59 -24.91
CA ASP A 68 2.05 -15.26 -25.14
C ASP A 68 2.20 -16.54 -24.29
N LEU A 69 1.26 -16.81 -23.38
CA LEU A 69 1.32 -17.90 -22.39
C LEU A 69 0.49 -19.14 -22.80
N PHE A 70 -0.53 -18.97 -23.61
CA PHE A 70 -1.47 -20.03 -23.99
C PHE A 70 -1.56 -20.09 -25.52
N ASP A 71 -1.04 -21.18 -26.11
CA ASP A 71 -1.33 -21.62 -27.48
C ASP A 71 -2.67 -22.37 -27.53
#